data_AF-A0AAU1YI53-F1
#
_entry.id   AF-A0AAU1YI53-F1
#
_cell.length_a   1.000
_cell.length_b   1.000
_cell.length_c   1.000
_cell.angle_alpha   90.00
_cell.angle_beta   90.00
_cell.angle_gamma   90.00
#
_symmetry.space_group_name_H-M   'P 1'
#
loop_
_entity.id
_entity.type
_entity.pdbx_description
1 polymer ?
#
loop_
_entity_poly.entity_id
_entity_poly.type
_entity_poly.pdbx_seq_one_letter_code
_entity_poly.pdbx_strand_id
1 'polypeptide(L)'
;MTDAYERFQTIEIRTPDDVPPATPLEWQAERIRIHESRGLRGTAADAVAVLALRESVRRSLEHTGLYISDARRMGATWEQIGAALGTTEDDVRNRLRTWADGQQRMYRGDVAKGRTPLGIDDDSHREILADLTNP
;
A
#
# COMPACT_ATOMS: atom_id res chain seq x y z
N MET A 1 14.98 19.95 5.11
CA MET A 1 14.02 19.01 5.72
C MET A 1 12.69 19.72 5.81
N THR A 2 11.60 19.05 5.49
CA THR A 2 10.24 19.61 5.55
C THR A 2 9.61 19.30 6.91
N ASP A 3 8.72 20.17 7.42
CA ASP A 3 7.99 19.94 8.68
C ASP A 3 7.30 18.56 8.75
N ALA A 4 6.87 18.03 7.61
CA ALA A 4 6.25 16.70 7.52
C ALA A 4 7.21 15.56 7.88
N TYR A 5 8.49 15.69 7.51
CA TYR A 5 9.54 14.73 7.85
C TYR A 5 9.79 14.70 9.35
N GLU A 6 9.96 15.87 9.97
CA GLU A 6 10.23 15.98 11.42
C GLU A 6 9.06 15.46 12.25
N ARG A 7 7.82 15.76 11.84
CA ARG A 7 6.63 15.17 12.46
C ARG A 7 6.62 13.65 12.33
N PHE A 8 6.89 13.10 11.15
CA PHE A 8 6.93 11.65 10.95
C PHE A 8 7.95 10.93 11.85
N GLN A 9 9.10 11.55 12.09
CA GLN A 9 10.14 10.98 12.96
C GLN A 9 9.72 10.89 14.44
N THR A 10 8.74 11.67 14.86
CA THR A 10 8.30 11.73 16.28
C THR A 10 7.04 10.91 16.58
N ILE A 11 6.31 10.45 15.56
CA ILE A 11 5.11 9.64 15.73
C ILE A 11 5.47 8.25 16.27
N GLU A 12 4.76 7.82 17.31
CA GLU A 12 4.83 6.44 17.78
C GLU A 12 4.03 5.52 16.85
N ILE A 13 4.70 4.54 16.26
CA ILE A 13 4.09 3.59 15.32
C ILE A 13 3.93 2.26 16.03
N ARG A 14 2.68 1.85 16.26
CA ARG A 14 2.33 0.56 16.85
C ARG A 14 1.62 -0.35 15.87
N THR A 15 0.99 0.23 14.86
CA THR A 15 0.25 -0.45 13.80
C THR A 15 0.57 0.20 12.45
N PRO A 16 0.32 -0.49 11.32
CA PRO A 16 0.59 0.08 10.00
C PRO A 16 -0.23 1.35 9.71
N ASP A 17 -1.41 1.48 10.33
CA ASP A 17 -2.32 2.62 10.13
C ASP A 17 -1.84 3.90 10.84
N ASP A 18 -0.86 3.77 11.75
CA ASP A 18 -0.21 4.93 12.39
C ASP A 18 0.77 5.64 11.43
N VAL A 19 1.12 5.01 10.31
CA VAL A 19 1.92 5.63 9.25
C VAL A 19 1.03 6.57 8.44
N PRO A 20 1.34 7.88 8.36
CA PRO A 20 0.54 8.81 7.56
C PRO A 20 0.43 8.34 6.10
N PRO A 21 -0.76 8.48 5.47
CA PRO A 21 -0.94 8.17 4.06
C PRO A 21 0.07 8.92 3.18
N ALA A 22 0.56 8.26 2.13
CA ALA A 22 1.59 8.79 1.21
C ALA A 22 2.94 9.15 1.87
N THR A 23 3.25 8.59 3.06
CA THR A 23 4.61 8.69 3.63
C THR A 23 5.62 8.06 2.66
N PRO A 24 6.65 8.82 2.22
CA PRO A 24 7.65 8.29 1.29
C PRO A 24 8.32 7.01 1.79
N LEU A 25 8.51 6.03 0.91
CA LEU A 25 9.07 4.71 1.26
C LEU A 25 10.48 4.83 1.82
N GLU A 26 11.25 5.81 1.35
CA GLU A 26 12.59 6.09 1.84
C GLU A 26 12.60 6.53 3.31
N TRP A 27 11.58 7.27 3.77
CA TRP A 27 11.46 7.68 5.18
C TRP A 27 11.07 6.50 6.06
N GLN A 28 10.17 5.65 5.58
CA GLN A 28 9.81 4.41 6.28
C GLN A 28 11.01 3.46 6.38
N ALA A 29 11.77 3.29 5.29
CA ALA A 29 12.98 2.47 5.25
C ALA A 29 14.10 3.03 6.16
N GLU A 30 14.21 4.35 6.27
CA GLU A 30 15.11 5.00 7.24
C GLU A 30 14.70 4.68 8.69
N ARG A 31 13.43 4.84 9.06
CA ARG A 31 12.95 4.48 10.40
C ARG A 31 13.12 3.00 10.73
N ILE A 32 12.89 2.10 9.77
CA ILE A 32 13.16 0.66 9.94
C ILE A 32 14.62 0.45 10.32
N ARG A 33 15.56 1.05 9.58
CA ARG A 33 17.00 0.95 9.88
C ARG A 33 17.36 1.52 11.25
N ILE A 34 16.74 2.62 11.66
CA ILE A 34 16.96 3.21 13.00
C ILE A 34 16.53 2.22 14.10
N HIS A 35 15.33 1.65 14.02
CA HIS A 35 14.85 0.69 15.02
C HIS A 35 15.67 -0.61 14.99
N GLU A 36 16.02 -1.12 13.80
CA GLU A 36 16.84 -2.33 13.64
C GLU A 36 18.28 -2.15 14.14
N SER A 37 18.87 -0.95 13.97
CA SER A 37 20.23 -0.65 14.44
C SER A 37 20.39 -0.79 15.96
N ARG A 38 19.28 -0.70 16.71
CA ARG A 38 19.27 -0.90 18.16
C ARG A 38 19.42 -2.38 18.53
N GLY A 39 19.07 -3.31 17.63
CA GLY A 39 19.29 -4.75 17.79
C GLY A 39 18.86 -5.28 19.16
N LEU A 40 19.73 -6.07 19.80
CA LEU A 40 19.50 -6.61 21.15
C LEU A 40 19.45 -5.56 22.27
N ARG A 41 19.84 -4.31 21.99
CA ARG A 41 19.72 -3.17 22.91
C ARG A 41 18.39 -2.41 22.71
N GLY A 42 17.57 -2.83 21.75
CA GLY A 42 16.26 -2.26 21.48
C GLY A 42 15.19 -2.70 22.49
N THR A 43 14.03 -2.07 22.38
CA THR A 43 12.85 -2.34 23.20
C THR A 43 11.81 -3.14 22.44
N ALA A 44 10.80 -3.68 23.14
CA ALA A 44 9.64 -4.27 22.49
C ALA A 44 8.92 -3.28 21.55
N ALA A 45 8.92 -1.98 21.88
CA ALA A 45 8.34 -0.94 21.03
C ALA A 45 9.12 -0.79 19.71
N ASP A 46 10.45 -0.93 19.71
CA ASP A 46 11.25 -0.93 18.48
C ASP A 46 10.88 -2.10 17.57
N ALA A 47 10.71 -3.31 18.13
CA ALA A 47 10.31 -4.48 17.37
C ALA A 47 8.90 -4.35 16.77
N VAL A 48 7.94 -3.81 17.53
CA VAL A 48 6.58 -3.53 17.05
C VAL A 48 6.60 -2.47 15.95
N ALA A 49 7.38 -1.40 16.11
CA ALA A 49 7.51 -0.36 15.08
C ALA A 49 8.09 -0.91 13.77
N VAL A 50 9.10 -1.81 13.84
CA VAL A 50 9.64 -2.49 12.65
C VAL A 50 8.59 -3.34 11.96
N LEU A 51 7.80 -4.12 12.71
CA LEU A 51 6.72 -4.93 12.14
C LEU A 51 5.66 -4.05 11.46
N ALA A 52 5.21 -3.00 12.13
CA ALA A 52 4.20 -2.07 11.61
C ALA A 52 4.69 -1.31 10.36
N LEU A 53 5.94 -0.83 10.35
CA LEU A 53 6.54 -0.16 9.20
C LEU A 53 6.74 -1.11 8.02
N ARG A 54 7.25 -2.33 8.24
CA ARG A 54 7.41 -3.34 7.18
C ARG A 54 6.07 -3.74 6.57
N GLU A 55 5.04 -3.87 7.41
CA GLU A 55 3.67 -4.12 6.95
C GLU A 55 3.09 -2.92 6.19
N SER A 56 3.37 -1.69 6.61
CA SER A 56 2.97 -0.48 5.87
C SER A 56 3.67 -0.37 4.51
N VAL A 57 4.97 -0.67 4.45
CA VAL A 57 5.73 -0.78 3.18
C VAL A 57 5.13 -1.89 2.31
N ARG A 58 4.83 -3.07 2.88
CA ARG A 58 4.18 -4.17 2.16
C ARG A 58 2.85 -3.72 1.56
N ARG A 59 1.98 -3.05 2.34
CA ARG A 59 0.71 -2.48 1.86
C ARG A 59 0.90 -1.38 0.81
N SER A 60 1.94 -0.56 0.94
CA SER A 60 2.29 0.46 -0.05
C SER A 60 2.77 -0.16 -1.36
N LEU A 61 3.51 -1.26 -1.30
CA LEU A 61 3.85 -2.06 -2.48
C LEU A 61 2.62 -2.80 -3.03
N GLU A 62 1.64 -3.15 -2.19
CA GLU A 62 0.32 -3.60 -2.65
C GLU A 62 -0.45 -2.48 -3.37
N HIS A 63 -0.11 -1.19 -3.21
CA HIS A 63 -0.65 -0.09 -4.03
C HIS A 63 -0.11 -0.08 -5.47
N THR A 64 0.72 -1.05 -5.87
CA THR A 64 0.98 -1.34 -7.29
C THR A 64 -0.33 -1.49 -8.06
N GLY A 65 -1.40 -2.02 -7.45
CA GLY A 65 -2.72 -2.10 -8.07
C GLY A 65 -3.33 -0.75 -8.45
N LEU A 66 -3.13 0.30 -7.63
CA LEU A 66 -3.58 1.66 -7.97
C LEU A 66 -2.84 2.18 -9.22
N TYR A 67 -1.52 2.05 -9.25
CA TYR A 67 -0.71 2.49 -10.38
C TYR A 67 -0.96 1.68 -11.65
N ILE A 68 -1.24 0.37 -11.53
CA ILE A 68 -1.69 -0.46 -12.65
C ILE A 68 -3.05 0.05 -13.17
N SER A 69 -4.02 0.33 -12.28
CA SER A 69 -5.33 0.84 -12.67
C SER A 69 -5.24 2.21 -13.35
N ASP A 70 -4.37 3.10 -12.88
CA ASP A 70 -4.16 4.42 -13.49
C ASP A 70 -3.46 4.29 -14.84
N ALA A 71 -2.43 3.44 -14.96
CA ALA A 71 -1.78 3.17 -16.24
C ALA A 71 -2.77 2.61 -17.27
N ARG A 72 -3.68 1.70 -16.86
CA ARG A 72 -4.77 1.20 -17.71
C ARG A 72 -5.71 2.31 -18.16
N ARG A 73 -6.14 3.19 -17.24
CA ARG A 73 -6.97 4.37 -17.57
C ARG A 73 -6.27 5.34 -18.53
N MET A 74 -4.94 5.42 -18.49
CA MET A 74 -4.13 6.22 -19.40
C MET A 74 -3.83 5.51 -20.73
N GLY A 75 -4.35 4.30 -20.95
CA GLY A 75 -4.25 3.57 -22.21
C GLY A 75 -3.03 2.65 -22.33
N ALA A 76 -2.29 2.40 -21.25
CA ALA A 76 -1.20 1.41 -21.27
C ALA A 76 -1.76 -0.01 -21.45
N THR A 77 -1.08 -0.82 -22.26
CA THR A 77 -1.42 -2.24 -22.43
C THR A 77 -0.91 -3.08 -21.26
N TRP A 78 -1.48 -4.26 -21.05
CA TRP A 78 -0.97 -5.18 -20.02
C TRP A 78 0.48 -5.58 -20.27
N GLU A 79 0.87 -5.78 -21.53
CA GLU A 79 2.24 -6.04 -21.94
C GLU A 79 3.20 -4.91 -21.51
N GLN A 80 2.83 -3.65 -21.79
CA GLN A 80 3.64 -2.48 -21.41
C GLN A 80 3.83 -2.38 -19.89
N ILE A 81 2.77 -2.65 -19.13
CA ILE A 81 2.83 -2.64 -17.66
C ILE A 81 3.67 -3.82 -17.15
N GLY A 82 3.50 -5.02 -17.73
CA GLY A 82 4.30 -6.20 -17.40
C GLY A 82 5.79 -5.98 -17.62
N ALA A 83 6.15 -5.43 -18.79
CA ALA A 83 7.52 -5.07 -19.12
C ALA A 83 8.11 -4.03 -18.15
N ALA A 84 7.34 -2.98 -17.81
CA ALA A 84 7.79 -1.96 -16.86
C ALA A 84 8.00 -2.52 -15.43
N LEU A 85 7.21 -3.52 -15.04
CA LEU A 85 7.30 -4.18 -13.74
C LEU A 85 8.21 -5.41 -13.72
N GLY A 86 8.80 -5.78 -14.87
CA GLY A 86 9.63 -6.98 -15.02
C GLY A 86 8.90 -8.28 -14.72
N THR A 87 7.63 -8.40 -15.09
CA THR A 87 6.74 -9.52 -14.76
C THR A 87 5.80 -9.85 -15.94
N THR A 88 5.03 -10.93 -15.87
CA THR A 88 4.07 -11.31 -16.93
C THR A 88 2.76 -10.52 -16.85
N GLU A 89 1.98 -10.49 -17.93
CA GLU A 89 0.64 -9.87 -17.93
C GLU A 89 -0.29 -10.50 -16.87
N ASP A 90 -0.24 -11.83 -16.74
CA ASP A 90 -1.05 -12.57 -15.76
C ASP A 90 -0.71 -12.16 -14.33
N ASP A 91 0.57 -11.94 -14.02
CA ASP A 91 0.99 -11.42 -12.72
C ASP A 91 0.45 -10.01 -12.47
N VAL A 92 0.48 -9.14 -13.49
CA VAL A 92 -0.06 -7.78 -13.39
C VAL A 92 -1.56 -7.82 -13.11
N ARG A 93 -2.31 -8.61 -13.88
CA ARG A 93 -3.77 -8.80 -13.69
C ARG A 93 -4.08 -9.36 -12.29
N ASN A 94 -3.31 -10.33 -11.84
CA ASN A 94 -3.49 -10.93 -10.52
C ASN A 94 -3.18 -9.95 -9.37
N ARG A 95 -2.13 -9.12 -9.53
CA ARG A 95 -1.81 -8.04 -8.57
C ARG A 95 -2.94 -7.01 -8.50
N LEU A 96 -3.46 -6.56 -9.65
CA LEU A 96 -4.58 -5.61 -9.69
C LEU A 96 -5.84 -6.21 -9.05
N ARG A 97 -6.19 -7.47 -9.35
CA ARG A 97 -7.32 -8.18 -8.71
C ARG A 97 -7.17 -8.21 -7.18
N THR A 98 -6.00 -8.65 -6.70
CA THR A 98 -5.73 -8.79 -5.27
C THR A 98 -5.86 -7.44 -4.54
N TRP A 99 -5.35 -6.37 -5.15
CA TRP A 99 -5.49 -5.02 -4.62
C TRP A 99 -6.96 -4.58 -4.59
N ALA A 100 -7.70 -4.74 -5.69
CA ALA A 100 -9.11 -4.35 -5.78
C ALA A 100 -9.96 -5.07 -4.71
N ASP A 101 -9.76 -6.38 -4.54
CA ASP A 101 -10.45 -7.16 -3.51
C ASP A 101 -10.09 -6.67 -2.09
N GLY A 102 -8.84 -6.30 -1.86
CA GLY A 102 -8.39 -5.70 -0.59
C GLY A 102 -9.08 -4.38 -0.29
N GLN A 103 -9.13 -3.48 -1.29
CA GLN A 103 -9.78 -2.18 -1.17
C GLN A 103 -11.29 -2.30 -0.92
N GLN A 104 -11.97 -3.23 -1.60
CA GLN A 104 -13.40 -3.48 -1.38
C GLN A 104 -13.68 -4.04 0.02
N ARG A 105 -12.84 -4.96 0.52
CA ARG A 105 -12.98 -5.49 1.90
C ARG A 105 -12.84 -4.37 2.94
N MET A 106 -11.91 -3.46 2.74
CA MET A 106 -11.71 -2.31 3.63
C MET A 106 -12.93 -1.39 3.61
N TYR A 107 -13.42 -1.03 2.41
CA TYR A 107 -14.62 -0.21 2.23
C TYR A 107 -15.82 -0.79 2.98
N ARG A 108 -16.12 -2.08 2.74
CA ARG A 108 -17.24 -2.78 3.40
C ARG A 108 -17.05 -2.84 4.92
N GLY A 109 -15.82 -3.01 5.39
CA GLY A 109 -15.48 -3.03 6.80
C GLY A 109 -15.76 -1.70 7.50
N ASP A 110 -15.45 -0.58 6.86
CA ASP A 110 -15.71 0.76 7.41
C ASP A 110 -17.20 1.12 7.35
N VAL A 111 -17.88 0.78 6.25
CA VAL A 111 -19.35 0.92 6.13
C VAL A 111 -20.06 0.17 7.25
N ALA A 112 -19.68 -1.09 7.51
CA ALA A 112 -20.26 -1.90 8.57
C ALA A 112 -20.03 -1.32 9.98
N LYS A 113 -18.96 -0.54 10.16
CA LYS A 113 -18.61 0.13 11.42
C LYS A 113 -19.18 1.56 11.52
N GLY A 114 -19.91 2.04 10.51
CA GLY A 114 -20.42 3.42 10.45
C GLY A 114 -19.32 4.48 10.38
N ARG A 115 -18.14 4.14 9.86
CA ARG A 115 -17.01 5.06 9.68
C ARG A 115 -17.01 5.63 8.27
N THR A 116 -16.30 6.74 8.07
CA THR A 116 -15.98 7.23 6.72
C THR A 116 -15.24 6.12 5.96
N PRO A 117 -15.79 5.59 4.85
CA PRO A 117 -15.21 4.44 4.18
C PRO A 117 -13.87 4.77 3.51
N LEU A 118 -12.87 3.94 3.76
CA LEU A 118 -11.63 3.94 3.00
C LEU A 118 -11.62 2.80 1.97
N GLY A 119 -10.95 3.01 0.85
CA GLY A 119 -10.82 2.03 -0.24
C GLY A 119 -11.76 2.32 -1.40
N ILE A 120 -12.13 1.28 -2.15
CA ILE A 120 -12.99 1.40 -3.33
C ILE A 120 -14.36 0.80 -3.05
N ASP A 121 -15.41 1.43 -3.57
CA ASP A 121 -16.77 0.94 -3.47
C ASP A 121 -17.04 -0.26 -4.38
N ASP A 122 -18.25 -0.81 -4.28
CA ASP A 122 -18.65 -2.00 -5.03
C ASP A 122 -18.72 -1.77 -6.56
N ASP A 123 -18.98 -0.54 -7.00
CA ASP A 123 -19.06 -0.21 -8.43
C ASP A 123 -17.65 -0.07 -9.03
N SER A 124 -16.77 0.66 -8.37
CA SER A 124 -15.36 0.79 -8.74
C SER A 124 -14.65 -0.57 -8.77
N HIS A 125 -14.93 -1.43 -7.79
CA HIS A 125 -14.41 -2.81 -7.77
C HIS A 125 -14.85 -3.59 -9.00
N ARG A 126 -16.14 -3.52 -9.36
CA ARG A 126 -16.69 -4.21 -10.53
C ARG A 126 -16.08 -3.73 -11.84
N GLU A 127 -15.89 -2.42 -11.99
CA GLU A 127 -15.24 -1.83 -13.15
C GLU A 127 -13.80 -2.34 -13.32
N ILE A 128 -13.03 -2.37 -12.24
CA ILE A 128 -11.66 -2.90 -12.25
C ILE A 128 -11.67 -4.39 -12.65
N LEU A 129 -12.58 -5.19 -12.10
CA LEU A 129 -12.68 -6.61 -12.45
C LEU A 129 -13.06 -6.84 -13.91
N ALA A 130 -13.89 -5.97 -14.50
CA ALA A 130 -14.21 -6.04 -15.92
C ALA A 130 -12.98 -5.73 -16.80
N ASP A 131 -12.17 -4.74 -16.41
CA ASP A 131 -10.95 -4.39 -17.16
C ASP A 131 -9.93 -5.52 -17.20
N LEU A 132 -9.89 -6.38 -16.18
CA LEU A 132 -9.02 -7.56 -16.16
C LEU A 132 -9.24 -8.54 -17.31
N THR A 133 -10.34 -8.43 -18.05
CA THR A 133 -10.62 -9.25 -19.25
C THR A 133 -10.41 -8.52 -20.57
N ASN A 134 -10.15 -7.21 -20.51
CA ASN A 134 -9.84 -6.43 -21.69
C ASN A 134 -8.40 -6.72 -22.17
N PRO A 135 -8.16 -6.64 -23.49
CA PRO A 135 -6.81 -6.70 -24.03
C PRO A 135 -5.92 -5.52 -23.59
#